data_AF-A0A7X0HK27-F1
#
_entry.id   AF-A0A7X0HK27-F1
#
_cell.length_a   1.000
_cell.length_b   1.000
_cell.length_c   1.000
_cell.angle_alpha   90.00
_cell.angle_beta   90.00
_cell.angle_gamma   90.00
#
_symmetry.space_group_name_H-M   'P 1'
#
loop_
_entity.id
_entity.type
_entity.pdbx_description
1 polymer ?
#
loop_
_entity_poly.entity_id
_entity_poly.type
_entity_poly.pdbx_seq_one_letter_code
_entity_poly.pdbx_strand_id
1 'polypeptide(L)'
;MAQQYGDHPSEWHRLVLYALTDALAYNFLMVGVLVGYLQEQEVDADLLCRHAQSPDPDRYVTPKALDLLAGLMGRPVNEGEQETTWQFIGRQIAECGVDRSGGDELAARG
;
A
#
# COMPACT_ATOMS: atom_id res chain seq x y z
N MET A 1 -3.62 5.63 -26.12
CA MET A 1 -3.06 4.32 -25.71
C MET A 1 -3.97 3.13 -26.03
N ALA A 2 -5.30 3.20 -25.91
CA ALA A 2 -6.20 2.06 -26.20
C ALA A 2 -6.38 1.71 -27.69
N GLN A 3 -6.05 2.63 -28.61
CA GLN A 3 -6.39 2.50 -30.03
C GLN A 3 -5.37 1.70 -30.86
N GLN A 4 -4.22 1.35 -30.28
CA GLN A 4 -3.08 0.74 -30.98
C GLN A 4 -3.01 -0.80 -30.81
N TYR A 5 -3.93 -1.39 -30.04
CA TYR A 5 -4.00 -2.84 -29.76
C TYR A 5 -5.23 -3.52 -30.39
N GLY A 6 -6.00 -2.80 -31.22
CA GLY A 6 -7.22 -3.32 -31.85
C GLY A 6 -6.99 -4.48 -32.83
N ASP A 7 -5.78 -4.61 -33.38
CA ASP A 7 -5.46 -5.59 -34.42
C ASP A 7 -5.03 -6.97 -33.87
N HIS A 8 -4.74 -7.07 -32.57
CA HIS A 8 -4.30 -8.32 -31.91
C HIS A 8 -5.06 -8.58 -30.60
N PRO A 9 -6.31 -9.07 -30.67
CA PRO A 9 -7.15 -9.29 -29.50
C PRO A 9 -6.52 -10.24 -28.44
N SER A 10 -5.64 -11.16 -28.85
CA SER A 10 -4.90 -12.04 -27.94
C SER A 10 -3.83 -11.29 -27.12
N GLU A 11 -3.12 -10.33 -27.72
CA GLU A 11 -2.13 -9.51 -27.01
C GLU A 11 -2.81 -8.55 -26.04
N TRP A 12 -3.90 -7.93 -26.48
CA TRP A 12 -4.72 -7.09 -25.61
C TRP A 12 -5.24 -7.89 -24.40
N HIS A 13 -5.79 -9.08 -24.64
CA HIS A 13 -6.27 -9.97 -23.59
C HIS A 13 -5.16 -10.33 -22.59
N ARG A 14 -3.96 -10.64 -23.08
CA ARG A 14 -2.80 -10.95 -22.22
C ARG A 14 -2.42 -9.77 -21.33
N LEU A 15 -2.35 -8.55 -21.89
CA LEU A 15 -2.02 -7.35 -21.12
C LEU A 15 -3.07 -7.04 -20.06
N VAL A 16 -4.36 -7.20 -20.39
CA VAL A 16 -5.45 -7.02 -19.43
C VAL A 16 -5.34 -8.01 -18.28
N LEU A 17 -5.06 -9.29 -18.56
CA LEU A 17 -4.90 -10.30 -17.51
C LEU A 17 -3.71 -10.00 -16.59
N TYR A 18 -2.59 -9.51 -17.13
CA TYR A 18 -1.46 -9.07 -16.30
C TYR A 18 -1.85 -7.89 -15.40
N ALA A 19 -2.48 -6.86 -15.97
CA ALA A 19 -2.93 -5.70 -15.19
C ALA A 19 -3.93 -6.07 -14.08
N LEU A 20 -4.84 -7.01 -14.35
CA LEU A 20 -5.77 -7.51 -13.33
C LEU A 20 -5.07 -8.32 -12.24
N THR A 21 -4.05 -9.10 -12.59
CA THR A 21 -3.26 -9.87 -11.63
C THR A 21 -2.47 -8.94 -10.71
N ASP A 22 -1.85 -7.91 -11.28
CA ASP A 22 -1.12 -6.90 -10.51
C ASP A 22 -2.08 -6.11 -9.60
N ALA A 23 -3.23 -5.68 -10.13
CA ALA A 23 -4.25 -4.99 -9.33
C ALA A 23 -4.75 -5.86 -8.17
N LEU A 24 -4.95 -7.17 -8.39
CA LEU A 24 -5.33 -8.11 -7.34
C LEU A 24 -4.22 -8.23 -6.28
N ALA A 25 -2.96 -8.34 -6.69
CA ALA A 25 -1.82 -8.42 -5.78
C ALA A 25 -1.69 -7.16 -4.92
N TYR A 26 -1.86 -5.97 -5.51
CA TYR A 26 -1.84 -4.72 -4.76
C TYR A 26 -3.05 -4.55 -3.84
N ASN A 27 -4.23 -5.03 -4.24
CA ASN A 27 -5.39 -5.05 -3.34
C ASN A 27 -5.13 -5.94 -2.11
N PHE A 28 -4.55 -7.13 -2.29
CA PHE A 28 -4.18 -8.01 -1.18
C PHE A 28 -3.15 -7.34 -0.25
N LEU A 29 -2.17 -6.66 -0.84
CA LEU A 29 -1.18 -5.89 -0.08
C LEU A 29 -1.84 -4.78 0.76
N MET A 30 -2.72 -3.99 0.15
CA MET A 30 -3.43 -2.89 0.83
C MET A 30 -4.33 -3.39 1.96
N VAL A 31 -5.07 -4.48 1.74
CA VAL A 31 -5.86 -5.12 2.79
C VAL A 31 -4.95 -5.61 3.92
N GLY A 32 -3.81 -6.22 3.59
CA GLY A 32 -2.81 -6.65 4.56
C GLY A 32 -2.27 -5.52 5.43
N VAL A 33 -1.98 -4.36 4.85
CA VAL A 33 -1.53 -3.16 5.59
C VAL A 33 -2.61 -2.68 6.55
N LEU A 34 -3.87 -2.60 6.09
CA LEU A 34 -4.99 -2.16 6.93
C LEU A 34 -5.24 -3.12 8.08
N VAL A 35 -5.25 -4.44 7.82
CA VAL A 35 -5.42 -5.47 8.84
C VAL A 35 -4.27 -5.40 9.84
N GLY A 36 -3.02 -5.34 9.37
CA GLY A 36 -1.84 -5.23 10.24
C GLY A 36 -1.90 -3.98 11.13
N TYR A 37 -2.32 -2.83 10.57
CA TYR A 37 -2.51 -1.62 11.36
C TYR A 37 -3.57 -1.78 12.45
N LEU A 38 -4.74 -2.34 12.11
CA LEU A 38 -5.83 -2.56 13.08
C LEU A 38 -5.42 -3.54 14.18
N GLN A 39 -4.63 -4.56 13.85
CA GLN A 39 -4.06 -5.49 14.84
C GLN A 39 -3.13 -4.80 15.82
N GLU A 40 -2.27 -3.89 15.35
CA GLU A 40 -1.41 -3.08 16.23
C GLU A 40 -2.19 -2.12 17.12
N GLN A 41 -3.41 -1.73 16.73
CA GLN A 41 -4.34 -0.97 17.56
C GLN A 41 -5.18 -1.85 18.51
N GLU A 42 -4.85 -3.14 18.61
CA GLU A 42 -5.54 -4.12 19.47
C GLU A 42 -7.05 -4.21 19.18
N VAL A 43 -7.45 -4.04 17.92
CA VAL A 43 -8.84 -4.20 17.50
C VAL A 43 -9.30 -5.64 17.75
N ASP A 44 -10.48 -5.79 18.33
CA ASP A 44 -11.13 -7.07 18.60
C ASP A 44 -11.19 -7.96 17.35
N ALA A 45 -10.93 -9.27 17.53
CA ALA A 45 -10.83 -10.22 16.42
C ALA A 45 -12.13 -10.35 15.62
N ASP A 46 -13.30 -10.32 16.27
CA ASP A 46 -14.59 -10.39 15.57
C ASP A 46 -14.87 -9.11 14.80
N LEU A 47 -14.40 -7.96 15.30
CA LEU A 47 -14.48 -6.69 14.59
C LEU A 47 -13.51 -6.66 13.41
N LEU A 48 -12.30 -7.21 13.55
CA LEU A 48 -11.31 -7.32 12.49
C LEU A 48 -11.83 -8.18 11.32
N CYS A 49 -12.42 -9.34 11.61
CA CYS A 49 -13.06 -10.20 10.61
C CYS A 49 -14.18 -9.47 9.84
N ARG A 50 -14.98 -8.66 10.53
CA ARG A 50 -16.05 -7.85 9.91
C ARG A 50 -15.49 -6.74 9.04
N HIS A 51 -14.44 -6.04 9.48
CA HIS A 51 -13.79 -4.98 8.69
C HIS A 51 -13.08 -5.54 7.45
N ALA A 52 -12.38 -6.66 7.59
CA ALA A 52 -11.69 -7.33 6.48
C ALA A 52 -12.64 -8.11 5.57
N GLN A 53 -13.91 -8.31 5.98
CA GLN A 53 -14.89 -9.18 5.33
C GLN A 53 -14.33 -10.58 5.07
N SER A 54 -13.52 -11.08 6.00
CA SER A 54 -12.81 -12.37 5.90
C SER A 54 -12.90 -13.10 7.24
N PRO A 55 -13.18 -14.42 7.24
CA PRO A 55 -13.13 -15.22 8.46
C PRO A 55 -11.71 -15.45 8.97
N ASP A 56 -10.71 -15.21 8.11
CA ASP A 56 -9.28 -15.30 8.42
C ASP A 56 -8.62 -14.04 7.83
N PRO A 57 -8.50 -12.94 8.59
CA PRO A 57 -7.87 -11.72 8.13
C PRO A 57 -6.33 -11.82 8.12
N ASP A 58 -5.75 -12.71 8.93
CA ASP A 58 -4.29 -12.86 9.09
C ASP A 58 -3.61 -13.31 7.79
N ARG A 59 -4.33 -14.05 6.94
CA ARG A 59 -3.84 -14.45 5.61
C ARG A 59 -3.37 -13.28 4.73
N TYR A 60 -3.86 -12.06 4.99
CA TYR A 60 -3.47 -10.86 4.25
C TYR A 60 -2.23 -10.18 4.83
N VAL A 61 -1.88 -10.46 6.09
CA VAL A 61 -0.76 -9.84 6.81
C VAL A 61 0.55 -10.52 6.40
N THR A 62 1.05 -10.15 5.22
CA THR A 62 2.31 -10.67 4.67
C THR A 62 3.50 -9.81 5.09
N PRO A 63 4.76 -10.32 5.00
CA PRO A 63 5.95 -9.51 5.26
C PRO A 63 6.00 -8.20 4.45
N LYS A 64 5.58 -8.25 3.18
CA LYS A 64 5.49 -7.06 2.32
C LYS A 64 4.49 -6.02 2.84
N ALA A 65 3.37 -6.48 3.41
CA ALA A 65 2.38 -5.59 4.01
C ALA A 65 2.92 -4.96 5.30
N LEU A 66 3.64 -5.73 6.12
CA LEU A 66 4.28 -5.23 7.34
C LEU A 66 5.41 -4.24 7.02
N ASP A 67 6.21 -4.49 6.00
CA ASP A 67 7.24 -3.55 5.53
C ASP A 67 6.62 -2.24 5.06
N LEU A 68 5.54 -2.31 4.25
CA LEU A 68 4.81 -1.14 3.78
C LEU A 68 4.22 -0.35 4.96
N LEU A 69 3.61 -1.04 5.92
CA LEU A 69 3.10 -0.45 7.16
C LEU A 69 4.22 0.22 7.97
N ALA A 70 5.38 -0.44 8.12
CA ALA A 70 6.52 0.12 8.81
C ALA A 70 7.01 1.42 8.16
N GLY A 71 7.05 1.46 6.83
CA GLY A 71 7.34 2.68 6.07
C GLY A 71 6.31 3.79 6.30
N LEU A 72 5.02 3.47 6.21
CA LEU A 72 3.91 4.41 6.44
C LEU A 72 3.93 5.00 7.86
N MET A 73 4.33 4.19 8.84
CA MET A 73 4.43 4.58 10.25
C MET A 73 5.77 5.24 10.61
N GLY A 74 6.66 5.47 9.63
CA GLY A 74 7.96 6.12 9.84
C GLY A 74 8.92 5.31 10.71
N ARG A 75 8.80 3.98 10.73
CA ARG A 75 9.67 3.12 11.53
C ARG A 75 11.07 3.06 10.93
N PRO A 76 12.12 3.11 11.77
CA PRO A 76 13.49 3.00 11.30
C PRO A 76 13.76 1.59 10.75
N VAL A 77 14.65 1.50 9.77
CA VAL A 77 15.28 0.23 9.36
C VAL A 77 16.26 -0.17 10.46
N ASN A 78 16.28 -1.44 10.86
CA ASN A 78 17.19 -1.89 11.91
C ASN A 78 18.66 -1.74 11.47
N GLU A 79 19.55 -1.52 12.44
CA GLU A 79 20.98 -1.39 12.16
C GLU A 79 21.52 -2.66 11.48
N GLY A 80 22.13 -2.48 10.31
CA GLY A 80 22.69 -3.58 9.51
C GLY A 80 21.72 -4.21 8.51
N GLU A 81 20.45 -3.82 8.51
CA GLU A 81 19.47 -4.27 7.51
C GLU A 81 19.36 -3.29 6.34
N GLN A 82 19.07 -3.81 5.14
CA GLN A 82 18.73 -2.98 3.99
C GLN A 82 17.25 -2.65 4.01
N GLU A 83 16.92 -1.40 3.70
CA GLU A 83 15.54 -0.99 3.49
C GLU A 83 14.89 -1.83 2.38
N THR A 84 13.72 -2.41 2.68
CA THR A 84 12.96 -3.14 1.66
C THR A 84 12.22 -2.16 0.75
N THR A 85 11.93 -2.59 -0.48
CA THR A 85 11.17 -1.77 -1.45
C THR A 85 9.83 -1.29 -0.87
N TRP A 86 9.17 -2.11 -0.06
CA TRP A 86 7.87 -1.77 0.50
C TRP A 86 7.97 -0.76 1.65
N GLN A 87 8.99 -0.86 2.49
CA GLN A 87 9.27 0.16 3.51
C GLN A 87 9.63 1.51 2.88
N PHE A 88 10.46 1.50 1.83
CA PHE A 88 10.76 2.70 1.05
C PHE A 88 9.48 3.34 0.47
N ILE A 89 8.63 2.56 -0.21
CA ILE A 89 7.37 3.05 -0.80
C ILE A 89 6.45 3.61 0.28
N GLY A 90 6.30 2.93 1.42
CA GLY A 90 5.47 3.41 2.53
C GLY A 90 5.95 4.75 3.06
N ARG A 91 7.27 4.92 3.23
CA ARG A 91 7.85 6.19 3.65
C ARG A 91 7.57 7.30 2.62
N GLN A 92 7.78 7.01 1.34
CA GLN A 92 7.51 7.99 0.28
C GLN A 92 6.03 8.39 0.24
N ILE A 93 5.09 7.46 0.44
CA ILE A 93 3.65 7.79 0.53
C ILE A 93 3.39 8.72 1.72
N ALA A 94 3.95 8.39 2.89
CA ALA A 94 3.79 9.22 4.09
C ALA A 94 4.40 10.63 3.90
N GLU A 95 5.53 10.74 3.22
CA GLU A 95 6.22 12.00 2.94
C GLU A 95 5.52 12.82 1.83
N CYS A 96 5.02 12.18 0.78
CA CYS A 96 4.28 12.84 -0.31
C CYS A 96 2.90 13.33 0.12
N GLY A 97 2.27 12.71 1.12
CA GLY A 97 1.06 13.23 1.74
C GLY A 97 1.28 14.52 2.55
N VAL A 98 2.53 14.85 2.86
CA VAL A 98 2.96 16.04 3.60
C VAL A 98 3.57 17.06 2.63
N ASP A 99 2.86 17.38 1.54
CA ASP A 99 3.24 18.53 0.71
C ASP A 99 3.08 19.81 1.54
N ARG A 100 4.22 20.28 2.04
CA ARG A 100 4.45 21.51 2.82
C ARG A 100 4.30 22.79 1.97
N SER A 101 3.43 22.77 0.95
CA SER A 101 3.27 23.89 0.01
C SER A 101 2.27 24.96 0.46
N GLY A 102 1.84 24.97 1.72
CA GLY A 102 0.92 26.01 2.26
C GLY A 102 1.50 26.90 3.35
N GLY A 103 2.73 26.66 3.83
CA GLY A 103 3.25 27.30 5.04
C GLY A 103 4.12 28.55 4.81
N ASP A 104 4.88 28.61 3.73
CA ASP A 104 5.89 29.67 3.54
C ASP A 104 5.38 30.91 2.79
N GLU A 105 4.27 30.84 2.06
CA GLU A 105 3.70 32.03 1.38
C GLU A 105 2.91 32.94 2.31
N LEU A 106 2.43 32.45 3.47
CA LEU A 106 1.70 33.26 4.45
C LEU A 106 2.63 33.93 5.48
N ALA A 107 3.85 33.40 5.69
CA ALA A 107 4.84 34.00 6.58
C ALA A 107 5.59 35.19 5.95
N ALA A 108 5.56 35.34 4.62
CA ALA A 108 6.21 36.44 3.90
C ALA A 108 5.30 37.68 3.68
N ARG A 109 4.07 37.66 4.22
CA ARG A 109 3.07 38.74 4.06
C ARG A 109 2.51 39.30 5.37
N GLY A 110 3.13 38.99 6.51
CA GLY A 110 2.78 39.53 7.84
C GLY A 110 3.86 40.46 8.38
#